data_AF-A0A4U3LNY0-F1
#
_entry.id   AF-A0A4U3LNY0-F1
#
_cell.length_a   1.000
_cell.length_b   1.000
_cell.length_c   1.000
_cell.angle_alpha   90.00
_cell.angle_beta   90.00
_cell.angle_gamma   90.00
#
_symmetry.space_group_name_H-M   'P 1'
#
loop_
_entity.id
_entity.type
_entity.pdbx_description
1 polymer ?
#
loop_
_entity_poly.entity_id
_entity_poly.type
_entity_poly.pdbx_seq_one_letter_code
_entity_poly.pdbx_strand_id
1 'polypeptide(L)' 'TLPLKNGIEYIVFEVISAFGTVGLTMGLTPDLTVFGKLVIIFLMFVGRVGVYTVLLSLIKKGLESQSKVQYPKESVMIG' A
#
# COMPACT_ATOMS: atom_id res chain seq x y z
N THR A 1 -27.42 -12.02 -9.29
CA THR A 1 -28.12 -12.04 -7.97
C THR A 1 -27.17 -11.53 -6.91
N LEU A 2 -27.14 -10.22 -6.67
CA LEU A 2 -26.33 -9.65 -5.57
C LEU A 2 -27.01 -10.00 -4.23
N PRO A 3 -26.38 -10.79 -3.35
CA PRO A 3 -26.95 -11.10 -2.05
C PRO A 3 -26.92 -9.84 -1.17
N LEU A 4 -28.12 -9.43 -0.78
CA LEU A 4 -28.48 -8.23 -0.02
C LEU A 4 -28.05 -8.29 1.46
N LYS A 5 -26.89 -8.89 1.79
CA LYS A 5 -26.51 -9.09 3.19
C LYS A 5 -25.13 -8.62 3.66
N ASN A 6 -24.07 -8.57 2.85
CA ASN A 6 -22.75 -8.13 3.35
C ASN A 6 -21.87 -7.49 2.25
N GLY A 7 -22.24 -6.31 1.72
CA GLY A 7 -21.45 -5.66 0.65
C GLY A 7 -20.00 -5.32 1.04
N ILE A 8 -19.72 -5.17 2.33
CA ILE A 8 -18.40 -4.86 2.88
C ILE A 8 -17.38 -5.99 2.71
N GLU A 9 -17.81 -7.26 2.75
CA GLU A 9 -16.91 -8.41 2.62
C GLU A 9 -16.30 -8.46 1.22
N TYR A 10 -17.13 -8.17 0.20
CA TYR A 10 -16.71 -8.07 -1.19
C TYR A 10 -15.69 -6.94 -1.38
N ILE A 11 -15.95 -5.76 -0.82
CA ILE A 11 -15.04 -4.61 -0.94
C ILE A 11 -13.70 -4.90 -0.25
N VAL A 12 -13.72 -5.46 0.95
CA VAL A 12 -12.49 -5.79 1.70
C VAL A 12 -11.68 -6.86 0.98
N PHE A 13 -12.33 -7.90 0.46
CA PHE A 13 -11.67 -8.92 -0.36
C PHE A 13 -11.00 -8.31 -1.60
N GLU A 14 -11.70 -7.42 -2.30
CA GLU A 14 -11.21 -6.76 -3.51
C GLU A 14 -9.98 -5.88 -3.20
N VAL A 15 -10.03 -5.11 -2.10
CA VAL A 15 -8.93 -4.24 -1.64
C VAL A 15 -7.70 -5.08 -1.24
N ILE A 16 -7.89 -6.17 -0.48
CA ILE A 16 -6.79 -7.04 -0.06
C ILE A 16 -6.15 -7.73 -1.27
N SER A 17 -6.97 -8.23 -2.21
CA SER A 17 -6.50 -8.88 -3.45
C SER A 17 -5.73 -7.90 -4.34
N ALA A 18 -6.23 -6.68 -4.52
CA ALA A 18 -5.55 -5.64 -5.28
C ALA A 18 -4.24 -5.19 -4.61
N PHE A 19 -4.22 -5.04 -3.29
CA PHE A 19 -3.01 -4.74 -2.53
C PHE A 19 -1.94 -5.84 -2.64
N GLY A 20 -2.34 -7.11 -2.63
CA GLY A 20 -1.42 -8.22 -2.85
C GLY A 20 -1.04 -8.43 -4.32
N THR A 21 -1.60 -7.66 -5.26
CA THR A 21 -1.50 -7.90 -6.72
C THR A 21 -1.90 -9.33 -7.12
N VAL A 22 -2.83 -9.94 -6.39
CA VAL A 22 -3.26 -11.33 -6.58
C VAL A 22 -4.12 -11.46 -7.85
N GLY A 23 -4.83 -10.38 -8.23
CA GLY A 23 -5.62 -10.33 -9.46
C GLY A 23 -6.95 -11.07 -9.40
N LEU A 24 -7.37 -11.52 -8.21
CA LEU A 24 -8.66 -12.16 -7.98
C LEU A 24 -9.72 -11.10 -7.69
N THR A 25 -10.85 -11.16 -8.37
CA THR A 25 -12.02 -10.31 -8.12
C THR A 25 -13.23 -11.19 -7.91
N MET A 26 -14.12 -10.80 -7.00
CA MET A 26 -15.41 -11.46 -6.84
C MET A 26 -16.46 -10.96 -7.84
N GLY A 27 -16.06 -10.18 -8.85
CA GLY A 27 -16.94 -9.63 -9.87
C GLY A 27 -17.42 -8.21 -9.57
N LEU A 28 -16.82 -7.51 -8.60
CA LEU A 28 -17.17 -6.12 -8.28
C LEU A 28 -16.42 -5.12 -9.16
N THR A 29 -15.17 -5.44 -9.56
CA THR A 29 -14.26 -4.61 -10.38
C THR A 29 -14.89 -3.98 -11.65
N PRO A 30 -15.77 -4.65 -12.44
CA PRO A 30 -16.43 -4.03 -13.57
C PRO A 30 -17.51 -2.99 -13.18
N ASP A 31 -18.19 -3.19 -12.05
CA ASP A 31 -19.27 -2.34 -11.53
C ASP A 31 -18.78 -1.17 -10.65
N LEU A 32 -17.48 -1.09 -10.36
CA LEU A 32 -16.92 0.07 -9.66
C LEU A 32 -16.97 1.35 -10.51
N THR A 33 -17.29 2.47 -9.85
CA THR A 33 -17.22 3.81 -10.42
C THR A 33 -15.80 4.14 -10.89
N VAL A 34 -15.67 5.11 -11.81
CA VAL A 34 -14.37 5.55 -12.36
C VAL A 34 -13.35 5.89 -11.25
N PHE A 35 -13.84 6.49 -10.16
CA PHE A 35 -13.03 6.80 -8.99
C PHE A 35 -12.51 5.54 -8.27
N GLY A 36 -13.36 4.51 -8.10
CA GLY A 36 -12.95 3.24 -7.49
C GLY A 36 -11.88 2.52 -8.29
N LYS A 37 -11.96 2.56 -9.63
CA LYS A 37 -10.93 1.98 -10.52
C LYS A 37 -9.58 2.67 -10.34
N LEU A 38 -9.55 4.00 -10.22
CA LEU A 38 -8.33 4.77 -9.94
C LEU A 38 -7.68 4.37 -8.61
N VAL A 39 -8.48 4.21 -7.55
CA VAL A 39 -7.98 3.78 -6.23
C VAL A 39 -7.38 2.37 -6.30
N ILE A 40 -8.03 1.42 -6.97
CA ILE A 40 -7.54 0.05 -7.13
C ILE A 40 -6.24 0.00 -7.94
N ILE A 41 -6.13 0.78 -9.02
CA ILE A 41 -4.89 0.90 -9.80
C ILE A 41 -3.74 1.39 -8.92
N PHE A 42 -3.99 2.41 -8.09
CA PHE A 42 -2.98 2.94 -7.17
C PHE A 42 -2.59 1.90 -6.12
N LEU A 43 -3.57 1.14 -5.61
CA LEU A 43 -3.35 0.09 -4.62
C LEU A 43 -2.51 -1.06 -5.18
N MET A 44 -2.76 -1.48 -6.44
CA MET A 44 -1.93 -2.47 -7.13
C MET A 44 -0.50 -1.97 -7.36
N PHE A 45 -0.34 -0.68 -7.66
CA PHE A 45 0.98 -0.08 -7.82
C PHE A 45 1.77 -0.09 -6.50
N VAL A 46 1.14 0.32 -5.39
CA VAL A 46 1.74 0.27 -4.05
C VAL A 46 2.05 -1.18 -3.63
N GLY A 47 1.13 -2.10 -3.92
CA GLY A 47 1.29 -3.54 -3.69
C GLY A 47 2.51 -4.12 -4.42
N ARG A 48 2.69 -3.76 -5.70
CA ARG A 48 3.80 -4.25 -6.53
C ARG A 48 5.15 -3.63 -6.17
N VAL A 49 5.19 -2.32 -5.91
CA VAL A 49 6.41 -1.60 -5.53
C VAL A 49 6.86 -1.97 -4.11
N GLY A 50 5.92 -2.45 -3.28
CA GLY A 50 6.14 -2.86 -1.91
C GLY A 50 5.97 -1.67 -0.97
N VAL A 51 5.15 -1.85 0.06
CA VAL A 51 4.87 -0.82 1.08
C VAL A 51 6.15 -0.25 1.68
N TYR A 52 7.14 -1.12 1.93
CA TYR A 52 8.44 -0.72 2.47
C TYR A 52 9.19 0.22 1.52
N THR A 53 9.20 -0.05 0.22
CA THR A 53 9.87 0.82 -0.77
C THR A 53 9.19 2.17 -0.87
N VAL A 54 7.86 2.20 -0.86
CA VAL A 54 7.08 3.47 -0.87
C VAL A 54 7.33 4.26 0.41
N LEU A 55 7.27 3.60 1.57
CA LEU A 55 7.53 4.22 2.86
C LEU A 55 8.95 4.78 2.94
N LEU A 56 9.95 4.01 2.49
CA LEU A 56 11.34 4.48 2.40
C LEU A 56 11.51 5.61 1.40
N SER A 57 10.81 5.61 0.26
CA SER A 57 10.91 6.70 -0.73
C SER A 57 10.35 8.01 -0.17
N LEU A 58 9.24 7.95 0.56
CA LEU A 58 8.65 9.12 1.23
C LEU A 58 9.54 9.63 2.37
N ILE A 59 10.09 8.71 3.19
CA ILE A 59 10.99 9.06 4.30
C ILE A 59 12.34 9.57 3.78
N LYS A 60 12.94 8.92 2.78
CA LYS A 60 14.22 9.33 2.18
C LYS A 60 14.13 10.69 1.51
N LYS A 61 13.00 11.03 0.87
CA LYS A 61 12.77 12.37 0.33
C LYS A 61 12.87 13.48 1.39
N GLY A 62 12.56 13.18 2.65
CA GLY A 62 12.77 14.12 3.77
C GLY A 62 14.20 14.11 4.34
N LEU A 63 14.92 12.99 4.23
CA LEU A 63 16.26 12.79 4.81
C LEU A 63 17.42 13.18 3.89
N GLU A 64 17.23 13.24 2.56
CA GLU A 64 18.29 13.64 1.62
C GLU A 64 18.75 15.09 1.80
N SER A 65 17.98 15.95 2.49
CA SER A 65 18.39 17.33 2.77
C SER A 65 19.30 17.49 4.01
N GLN A 66 19.54 16.44 4.81
CA GLN A 66 20.17 16.63 6.15
C GLN A 66 21.29 15.63 6.51
N SER A 67 21.58 14.62 5.68
CA SER A 67 22.58 13.58 6.04
C SER A 67 24.02 13.90 5.59
N LYS A 68 24.51 15.10 5.89
CA LYS A 68 25.97 15.36 5.93
C LYS A 68 26.49 15.59 7.36
N VAL A 69 25.71 15.22 8.38
CA VAL A 69 26.13 15.28 9.78
C VAL A 69 26.53 13.88 10.23
N GLN A 70 27.84 13.65 10.29
CA GLN A 70 28.43 12.45 10.84
C GLN A 70 28.42 12.56 12.37
N TYR A 71 27.46 11.88 13.01
CA TYR A 71 27.41 11.80 14.46
C TYR A 71 28.58 10.94 14.97
N PRO A 72 29.32 11.37 16.00
CA PRO A 72 30.40 10.59 16.58
C PRO A 72 29.84 9.24 17.06
N LYS A 73 30.53 8.15 16.72
CA LYS A 73 30.16 6.80 17.15
C LYS A 73 30.45 6.68 18.64
N GLU A 74 29.44 6.91 19.47
CA GLU A 74 29.49 6.55 20.88
C GLU A 74 29.16 5.07 21.02
N SER A 75 30.06 4.30 21.65
CA SER A 75 29.84 2.89 21.95
C SER A 75 28.91 2.77 23.16
N VAL A 76 27.64 2.43 22.93
CA VAL A 76 26.72 2.06 24.01
C VAL A 76 27.02 0.61 24.40
N MET A 77 27.62 0.44 25.58
CA MET A 77 27.77 -0.87 26.22
C MET A 77 26.38 -1.35 26.65
N ILE A 78 25.78 -2.25 25.88
CA ILE A 78 24.70 -3.08 26.39
C ILE A 78 25.37 -4.18 27.23
N GLY A 79 25.13 -4.14 28.54
CA GLY A 79 25.64 -5.11 29.50
C GLY A 79 25.16 -6.52 29.23
#